data_AF-A0A9X6AIH4-F1
#
_entry.id   AF-A0A9X6AIH4-F1
#
_cell.length_a   1.000
_cell.length_b   1.000
_cell.length_c   1.000
_cell.angle_alpha   90.00
_cell.angle_beta   90.00
_cell.angle_gamma   90.00
#
_symmetry.space_group_name_H-M   'P 1'
#
loop_
_entity.id
_entity.type
_entity.pdbx_description
1 polymer ?
#
loop_
_entity_poly.entity_id
_entity_poly.type
_entity_poly.pdbx_seq_one_letter_code
_entity_poly.pdbx_strand_id
1 'polypeptide(L)'
;MYDPTVARLTYRALLGRRRALILCALPVLLIVISAAVRSFAGADDQVASDLLGGFALATMVPIIGVIAGTGAIGPEIDDGSVVYLLAKPLKRPTIIFTKLIVAIAVTMAFSALPTFIAGMILNGNGQQVAVAYTVAALVASIAYAALFLLLGTVTRHAVVFGLVYALVWEALFGS
;
A
#
# COMPACT_ATOMS: atom_id res chain seq x y z
N MET A 1 10.25 -22.12 -1.03
CA MET A 1 9.01 -21.45 -0.56
C MET A 1 8.75 -20.12 -1.26
N TYR A 2 9.75 -19.53 -1.93
CA TYR A 2 9.66 -18.38 -2.81
C TYR A 2 9.96 -18.81 -4.25
N ASP A 3 9.21 -18.29 -5.24
CA ASP A 3 9.49 -18.51 -6.66
C ASP A 3 9.85 -17.18 -7.36
N PRO A 4 11.08 -17.02 -7.88
CA PRO A 4 11.53 -15.77 -8.48
C PRO A 4 10.79 -15.40 -9.77
N THR A 5 10.25 -16.38 -10.50
CA THR A 5 9.49 -16.11 -11.73
C THR A 5 8.12 -15.55 -11.43
N VAL A 6 7.42 -16.11 -10.43
CA VAL A 6 6.14 -15.59 -9.94
C VAL A 6 6.34 -14.18 -9.38
N ALA A 7 7.39 -13.96 -8.57
CA ALA A 7 7.68 -12.64 -8.02
C ALA A 7 7.91 -11.58 -9.11
N ARG A 8 8.67 -11.92 -10.16
CA ARG A 8 8.92 -11.00 -11.28
C ARG A 8 7.65 -10.66 -12.06
N LEU A 9 6.76 -11.63 -12.26
CA LEU A 9 5.48 -11.43 -12.94
C LEU A 9 4.56 -10.53 -12.09
N THR A 10 4.42 -10.82 -10.80
CA THR A 10 3.61 -10.00 -9.88
C THR A 10 4.17 -8.58 -9.77
N TYR A 11 5.49 -8.42 -9.62
CA TYR A 11 6.13 -7.10 -9.58
C TYR A 11 5.86 -6.29 -10.85
N ARG A 12 5.98 -6.90 -12.04
CA ARG A 12 5.67 -6.22 -13.31
C ARG A 12 4.18 -5.90 -13.48
N ALA A 13 3.30 -6.75 -12.97
CA ALA A 13 1.86 -6.51 -12.99
C ALA A 13 1.45 -5.35 -12.07
N LEU A 14 2.13 -5.20 -10.93
CA LEU A 14 1.91 -4.12 -9.97
C LEU A 14 2.54 -2.80 -10.43
N LEU A 15 3.81 -2.83 -10.84
CA LEU A 15 4.59 -1.65 -11.22
C LEU A 15 4.64 -1.40 -12.73
N GLY A 16 3.62 -1.88 -13.44
CA GLY A 16 3.41 -1.50 -14.83
C GLY A 16 3.31 0.03 -14.97
N ARG A 17 3.84 0.57 -16.06
CA ARG A 17 4.11 2.02 -16.26
C ARG A 17 2.95 2.95 -15.86
N ARG A 18 1.69 2.55 -16.13
CA ARG A 18 0.50 3.34 -15.76
C ARG A 18 0.06 3.15 -14.29
N ARG A 19 0.15 1.93 -13.75
CA ARG A 19 -0.26 1.62 -12.36
C ARG A 19 0.74 2.16 -11.34
N ALA A 20 2.03 2.11 -11.66
CA ALA A 20 3.07 2.71 -10.84
C ALA A 20 2.86 4.22 -10.64
N LEU A 21 2.40 4.95 -11.66
CA LEU A 21 2.10 6.38 -11.54
C LEU A 21 0.96 6.65 -10.56
N ILE A 22 -0.10 5.83 -10.58
CA ILE A 22 -1.23 5.95 -9.64
C ILE A 22 -0.74 5.64 -8.21
N LEU A 23 0.08 4.60 -8.06
CA LEU A 23 0.66 4.23 -6.76
C LEU A 23 1.59 5.32 -6.19
N CYS A 24 2.32 6.03 -7.07
CA CYS A 24 3.16 7.17 -6.69
C CYS A 24 2.37 8.43 -6.31
N ALA A 25 1.12 8.58 -6.77
CA ALA A 25 0.40 9.84 -6.63
C ALA A 25 0.17 10.23 -5.17
N LEU A 26 -0.29 9.30 -4.32
CA LEU A 26 -0.52 9.54 -2.89
C LEU A 26 0.78 9.83 -2.11
N PRO A 27 1.87 9.05 -2.28
CA PRO A 27 3.18 9.37 -1.73
C PRO A 27 3.73 10.74 -2.08
N VAL A 28 3.62 11.11 -3.36
CA VAL A 28 4.09 12.41 -3.85
C VAL A 28 3.24 13.51 -3.24
N LEU A 29 1.92 13.32 -3.16
CA LEU A 29 1.01 14.26 -2.52
C LEU A 29 1.36 14.47 -1.04
N LEU A 30 1.63 13.40 -0.29
CA LEU A 30 2.09 13.50 1.10
C LEU A 30 3.36 14.35 1.21
N ILE A 31 4.37 14.08 0.41
CA ILE A 31 5.65 14.82 0.43
C ILE A 31 5.44 16.30 0.08
N VAL A 32 4.61 16.59 -0.93
CA VAL A 32 4.29 17.96 -1.34
C VAL A 32 3.57 18.71 -0.21
N ILE A 33 2.58 18.10 0.43
CA ILE A 33 1.86 18.70 1.57
C ILE A 33 2.83 18.92 2.74
N SER A 34 3.67 17.93 3.06
CA SER A 34 4.67 18.04 4.12
C SER A 34 5.66 19.20 3.88
N ALA A 35 6.13 19.36 2.65
CA ALA A 35 7.02 20.46 2.27
C ALA A 35 6.31 21.82 2.33
N ALA A 36 5.07 21.90 1.85
CA ALA A 36 4.26 23.12 1.90
C ALA A 36 4.01 23.55 3.35
N VAL A 37 3.55 22.63 4.21
CA VAL A 37 3.31 22.88 5.63
C VAL A 37 4.58 23.35 6.33
N ARG A 38 5.71 22.68 6.07
CA ARG A 38 7.01 23.09 6.60
C ARG A 38 7.40 24.52 6.18
N SER A 39 7.06 24.92 4.95
CA SER A 39 7.37 26.26 4.44
C SER A 39 6.49 27.38 5.00
N PHE A 40 5.22 27.09 5.31
CA PHE A 40 4.27 28.08 5.81
C PHE A 40 4.21 28.16 7.34
N ALA A 41 4.19 27.01 8.03
CA ALA A 41 3.96 26.92 9.47
C ALA A 41 5.23 26.65 10.29
N GLY A 42 6.34 26.27 9.66
CA GLY A 42 7.58 25.92 10.36
C GLY A 42 7.56 24.52 10.97
N ALA A 43 8.34 24.31 12.03
CA ALA A 43 8.43 23.03 12.74
C ALA A 43 7.34 22.95 13.82
N ASP A 44 6.32 22.12 13.62
CA ASP A 44 5.27 21.87 14.62
C ASP A 44 5.02 20.35 14.75
N ASP A 45 5.17 19.84 15.97
CA ASP A 45 5.02 18.42 16.33
C ASP A 45 3.57 17.95 16.18
N GLN A 46 2.60 18.82 16.48
CA GLN A 46 1.17 18.50 16.44
C GLN A 46 0.70 18.33 15.00
N VAL A 47 1.03 19.30 14.14
CA VAL A 47 0.67 19.27 12.71
C VAL A 47 1.35 18.07 12.03
N ALA A 48 2.58 17.74 12.42
CA ALA A 48 3.27 16.57 11.91
C ALA A 48 2.55 15.26 12.28
N SER A 49 2.11 15.14 13.53
CA SER A 49 1.37 13.98 14.02
C SER A 49 0.01 13.84 13.34
N ASP A 50 -0.71 14.94 13.14
CA ASP A 50 -2.03 14.93 12.49
C ASP A 50 -1.92 14.54 11.00
N LEU A 51 -0.89 15.03 10.28
CA LEU A 51 -0.64 14.64 8.90
C LEU A 51 -0.19 13.19 8.76
N LEU A 52 0.78 12.74 9.57
CA LEU A 52 1.29 11.38 9.48
C LEU A 52 0.25 10.35 9.98
N GLY A 53 -0.51 10.69 11.02
CA GLY A 53 -1.59 9.84 11.54
C GLY A 53 -2.80 9.81 10.62
N GLY A 54 -3.37 10.97 10.30
CA GLY A 54 -4.59 11.08 9.52
C GLY A 54 -4.38 10.77 8.04
N PHE A 55 -3.40 11.40 7.40
CA PHE A 55 -3.16 11.16 5.97
C PHE A 55 -2.33 9.91 5.73
N ALA A 56 -1.13 9.80 6.33
CA ALA A 56 -0.23 8.71 5.96
C ALA A 56 -0.74 7.33 6.45
N LEU A 57 -1.05 7.19 7.75
CA LEU A 57 -1.51 5.92 8.30
C LEU A 57 -2.97 5.60 8.01
N ALA A 58 -3.91 6.52 8.27
CA ALA A 58 -5.33 6.19 8.17
C ALA A 58 -5.86 6.19 6.72
N THR A 59 -5.23 6.96 5.82
CA THR A 59 -5.66 7.07 4.42
C THR A 59 -4.75 6.30 3.48
N MET A 60 -3.49 6.71 3.41
CA MET A 60 -2.58 6.31 2.35
C MET A 60 -2.19 4.83 2.46
N VAL A 61 -1.81 4.35 3.66
CA VAL A 61 -1.40 2.94 3.84
C VAL A 61 -2.52 1.96 3.44
N PRO A 62 -3.78 2.10 3.88
CA PRO A 62 -4.88 1.25 3.42
C PRO A 62 -5.06 1.28 1.90
N ILE A 63 -5.09 2.46 1.27
CA ILE A 63 -5.32 2.57 -0.18
C ILE A 63 -4.21 1.85 -0.96
N ILE A 64 -2.95 2.10 -0.61
CA ILE A 64 -1.82 1.43 -1.24
C ILE A 64 -1.91 -0.08 -0.99
N GLY A 65 -2.29 -0.50 0.22
CA GLY A 65 -2.52 -1.90 0.57
C GLY A 65 -3.61 -2.55 -0.29
N VAL A 66 -4.73 -1.87 -0.53
CA VAL A 66 -5.81 -2.35 -1.42
C VAL A 66 -5.26 -2.54 -2.83
N ILE A 67 -4.61 -1.52 -3.39
CA ILE A 67 -4.11 -1.54 -4.76
C ILE A 67 -3.05 -2.64 -4.94
N ALA A 68 -2.10 -2.76 -4.01
CA ALA A 68 -1.03 -3.75 -4.08
C ALA A 68 -1.55 -5.18 -3.79
N GLY A 69 -2.38 -5.35 -2.76
CA GLY A 69 -2.94 -6.64 -2.36
C GLY A 69 -3.87 -7.23 -3.43
N THR A 70 -4.83 -6.44 -3.91
CA THR A 70 -5.74 -6.89 -4.99
C THR A 70 -5.02 -7.00 -6.33
N GLY A 71 -4.13 -6.05 -6.65
CA GLY A 71 -3.37 -6.06 -7.90
C GLY A 71 -2.38 -7.24 -8.02
N ALA A 72 -2.01 -7.86 -6.90
CA ALA A 72 -1.12 -9.02 -6.90
C ALA A 72 -1.77 -10.30 -7.42
N ILE A 73 -3.11 -10.40 -7.39
CA ILE A 73 -3.85 -11.60 -7.83
C ILE A 73 -5.01 -11.31 -8.79
N GLY A 74 -5.65 -10.14 -8.67
CA GLY A 74 -6.82 -9.74 -9.45
C GLY A 74 -6.67 -9.95 -10.96
N PRO A 75 -5.60 -9.44 -11.61
CA PRO A 75 -5.43 -9.61 -13.06
C PRO A 75 -5.42 -11.08 -13.51
N GLU A 76 -4.86 -11.98 -12.70
CA GLU A 76 -4.82 -13.39 -13.06
C GLU A 76 -6.20 -14.06 -12.91
N ILE A 77 -7.00 -13.61 -11.95
CA ILE A 77 -8.35 -14.11 -11.70
C ILE A 77 -9.30 -13.60 -12.80
N ASP A 78 -9.21 -12.31 -13.11
CA ASP A 78 -10.07 -11.63 -14.08
C ASP A 78 -9.83 -12.15 -15.51
N ASP A 79 -8.55 -12.35 -15.88
CA ASP A 79 -8.18 -12.89 -17.19
C ASP A 79 -8.34 -14.42 -17.29
N GLY A 80 -8.75 -15.09 -16.19
CA GLY A 80 -8.84 -16.55 -16.10
C GLY A 80 -7.49 -17.29 -16.13
N SER A 81 -6.38 -16.56 -16.18
CA SER A 81 -5.04 -17.12 -16.29
C SER A 81 -4.54 -17.82 -15.02
N VAL A 82 -5.20 -17.62 -13.87
CA VAL A 82 -4.98 -18.41 -12.64
C VAL A 82 -5.02 -19.91 -12.90
N VAL A 83 -5.88 -20.39 -13.81
CA VAL A 83 -6.00 -21.82 -14.11
C VAL A 83 -4.68 -22.38 -14.68
N TYR A 84 -4.01 -21.62 -15.54
CA TYR A 84 -2.70 -22.01 -16.09
C TYR A 84 -1.60 -22.03 -15.01
N LEU A 85 -1.64 -21.08 -14.07
CA LEU A 85 -0.72 -21.08 -12.93
C LEU A 85 -0.95 -22.28 -12.01
N LEU A 86 -2.21 -22.68 -11.80
CA LEU A 86 -2.58 -23.83 -10.98
C LEU A 86 -2.34 -25.18 -11.68
N ALA A 87 -2.25 -25.19 -13.01
CA ALA A 87 -1.88 -26.39 -13.78
C ALA A 87 -0.37 -26.70 -13.70
N LYS A 88 0.46 -25.72 -13.33
CA LYS A 88 1.89 -25.94 -13.10
C LYS A 88 2.08 -26.79 -11.82
N PRO A 89 3.06 -27.72 -11.76
CA PRO A 89 3.30 -28.58 -10.60
C PRO A 89 3.97 -27.80 -9.44
N LEU A 90 3.33 -26.73 -8.99
CA LEU A 90 3.72 -25.90 -7.85
C LEU A 90 2.70 -26.04 -6.73
N LYS A 91 3.19 -26.08 -5.49
CA LYS A 91 2.31 -26.10 -4.31
C LYS A 91 1.59 -24.76 -4.22
N ARG A 92 0.25 -24.77 -4.11
CA ARG A 92 -0.60 -23.56 -3.99
C ARG A 92 -0.11 -22.53 -2.96
N PRO A 93 0.34 -22.92 -1.74
CA PRO A 93 0.85 -21.97 -0.76
C PRO A 93 2.10 -21.20 -1.23
N THR A 94 2.93 -21.79 -2.09
CA THR A 94 4.13 -21.13 -2.62
C THR A 94 3.77 -19.95 -3.51
N ILE A 95 2.68 -20.06 -4.28
CA ILE A 95 2.20 -18.98 -5.15
C ILE A 95 1.67 -17.81 -4.31
N ILE A 96 0.80 -18.10 -3.33
CA ILE A 96 0.21 -17.08 -2.45
C ILE A 96 1.29 -16.39 -1.62
N PHE A 97 2.21 -17.16 -1.02
CA PHE A 97 3.28 -16.62 -0.20
C PHE A 97 4.22 -15.71 -0.99
N THR A 98 4.56 -16.10 -2.22
CA THR A 98 5.39 -15.25 -3.11
C THR A 98 4.67 -13.94 -3.45
N LYS A 99 3.37 -14.00 -3.78
CA LYS A 99 2.55 -12.82 -4.06
C LYS A 99 2.43 -11.90 -2.85
N LEU A 100 2.26 -12.48 -1.67
CA LEU A 100 2.19 -11.74 -0.40
C LEU A 100 3.48 -10.98 -0.15
N ILE A 101 4.64 -11.61 -0.30
CA ILE A 101 5.94 -10.92 -0.14
C ILE A 101 6.04 -9.73 -1.08
N VAL A 102 5.67 -9.89 -2.35
CA VAL A 102 5.73 -8.80 -3.32
C VAL A 102 4.74 -7.69 -2.95
N ALA A 103 3.51 -8.02 -2.55
CA ALA A 103 2.50 -7.04 -2.13
C ALA A 103 2.93 -6.27 -0.88
N ILE A 104 3.53 -6.94 0.11
CA ILE A 104 4.09 -6.31 1.30
C ILE A 104 5.23 -5.37 0.91
N ALA A 105 6.19 -5.85 0.11
CA ALA A 105 7.35 -5.05 -0.29
C ALA A 105 6.93 -3.79 -1.06
N VAL A 106 5.96 -3.91 -1.97
CA VAL A 106 5.40 -2.76 -2.70
C VAL A 106 4.68 -1.83 -1.74
N THR A 107 3.78 -2.33 -0.88
CA THR A 107 3.06 -1.49 0.07
C THR A 107 4.02 -0.72 0.98
N MET A 108 5.03 -1.40 1.55
CA MET A 108 6.05 -0.78 2.40
C MET A 108 6.86 0.29 1.66
N ALA A 109 7.32 -0.01 0.44
CA ALA A 109 8.12 0.92 -0.34
C ALA A 109 7.35 2.21 -0.65
N PHE A 110 6.05 2.10 -0.92
CA PHE A 110 5.21 3.24 -1.27
C PHE A 110 4.51 3.88 -0.07
N SER A 111 4.52 3.27 1.12
CA SER A 111 3.89 3.87 2.30
C SER A 111 4.92 4.29 3.35
N ALA A 112 5.81 3.40 3.77
CA ALA A 112 6.75 3.63 4.86
C ALA A 112 7.88 4.58 4.46
N LEU A 113 8.45 4.44 3.25
CA LEU A 113 9.51 5.36 2.78
C LEU A 113 8.99 6.81 2.66
N PRO A 114 7.84 7.08 2.02
CA PRO A 114 7.30 8.43 1.96
C PRO A 114 6.90 8.98 3.34
N THR A 115 6.36 8.13 4.23
CA THR A 115 6.03 8.52 5.61
C THR A 115 7.29 8.94 6.38
N PHE A 116 8.38 8.20 6.23
CA PHE A 116 9.66 8.56 6.84
C PHE A 116 10.20 9.88 6.31
N ILE A 117 10.22 10.06 4.98
CA ILE A 117 10.67 11.29 4.33
C ILE A 117 9.80 12.47 4.77
N ALA A 118 8.48 12.31 4.79
CA ALA A 118 7.53 13.32 5.24
C ALA A 118 7.77 13.73 6.70
N GLY A 119 7.95 12.76 7.60
CA GLY A 119 8.26 13.04 9.00
C GLY A 119 9.60 13.76 9.20
N MET A 120 10.61 13.40 8.40
CA MET A 120 11.89 14.11 8.38
C MET A 120 11.75 15.55 7.88
N ILE A 121 10.93 15.80 6.86
CA ILE A 121 10.67 17.15 6.33
C ILE A 121 9.91 18.01 7.34
N LEU A 122 8.86 17.46 7.95
CA LEU A 122 7.98 18.20 8.85
C LEU A 122 8.69 18.60 10.14
N ASN A 123 9.43 17.67 10.73
CA ASN A 123 9.90 17.83 12.10
C ASN A 123 11.40 17.57 12.30
N GLY A 124 12.11 17.06 11.28
CA GLY A 124 13.53 16.69 11.44
C GLY A 124 13.75 15.54 12.43
N ASN A 125 12.70 14.76 12.72
CA ASN A 125 12.66 13.69 13.71
C ASN A 125 12.76 14.14 15.20
N GLY A 126 12.28 15.35 15.52
CA GLY A 126 12.00 15.71 16.91
C GLY A 126 11.06 14.68 17.56
N GLN A 127 11.35 14.32 18.82
CA GLN A 127 10.60 13.32 19.60
C GLN A 127 10.46 11.93 18.94
N GLN A 128 11.29 11.59 17.95
CA GLN A 128 11.24 10.31 17.22
C GLN A 128 9.92 10.04 16.45
N VAL A 129 9.15 11.10 16.18
CA VAL A 129 7.83 11.01 15.52
C VAL A 129 7.95 10.35 14.15
N ALA A 130 8.95 10.72 13.34
CA ALA A 130 9.14 10.15 12.01
C ALA A 130 9.40 8.64 12.06
N VAL A 131 10.21 8.18 13.02
CA VAL A 131 10.50 6.76 13.20
C VAL A 131 9.27 6.00 13.69
N ALA A 132 8.54 6.55 14.67
CA ALA A 132 7.35 5.92 15.22
C ALA A 132 6.28 5.67 14.15
N TYR A 133 5.96 6.70 13.34
CA TYR A 133 5.00 6.58 12.24
C TYR A 133 5.49 5.68 11.12
N THR A 134 6.80 5.62 10.87
CA THR A 134 7.37 4.69 9.89
C THR A 134 7.21 3.23 10.34
N VAL A 135 7.49 2.92 11.61
CA VAL A 135 7.28 1.58 12.16
C VAL A 135 5.81 1.21 12.11
N ALA A 136 4.92 2.13 12.48
CA ALA A 136 3.48 1.93 12.36
C ALA A 136 3.06 1.65 10.90
N ALA A 137 3.59 2.39 9.93
CA ALA A 137 3.32 2.21 8.51
C ALA A 137 3.83 0.86 7.99
N LEU A 138 4.99 0.38 8.47
CA LEU A 138 5.51 -0.94 8.12
C LEU A 138 4.59 -2.05 8.61
N VAL A 139 4.18 -2.01 9.87
CA VAL A 139 3.28 -3.02 10.47
C VAL A 139 1.92 -2.99 9.77
N ALA A 140 1.36 -1.80 9.57
CA ALA A 140 0.10 -1.63 8.85
C ALA A 140 0.19 -2.15 7.41
N SER A 141 1.31 -1.94 6.71
CA SER A 141 1.52 -2.44 5.36
C SER A 141 1.48 -3.97 5.28
N ILE A 142 2.02 -4.67 6.28
CA ILE A 142 1.94 -6.14 6.36
C ILE A 142 0.48 -6.56 6.51
N ALA A 143 -0.23 -5.96 7.48
CA ALA A 143 -1.61 -6.30 7.79
C ALA A 143 -2.54 -6.06 6.59
N TYR A 144 -2.49 -4.86 6.00
CA TYR A 144 -3.35 -4.52 4.86
C TYR A 144 -3.00 -5.31 3.60
N ALA A 145 -1.72 -5.54 3.29
CA ALA A 145 -1.35 -6.36 2.14
C ALA A 145 -1.85 -7.80 2.30
N ALA A 146 -1.74 -8.39 3.50
CA ALA A 146 -2.25 -9.73 3.79
C ALA A 146 -3.78 -9.79 3.69
N LEU A 147 -4.47 -8.82 4.29
CA LEU A 147 -5.92 -8.73 4.28
C LEU A 147 -6.47 -8.58 2.86
N PHE A 148 -5.96 -7.64 2.08
CA PHE A 148 -6.48 -7.39 0.74
C PHE A 148 -6.08 -8.46 -0.27
N LEU A 149 -4.93 -9.11 -0.10
CA LEU A 149 -4.60 -10.30 -0.87
C LEU A 149 -5.59 -11.44 -0.56
N LEU A 150 -5.87 -11.70 0.71
CA LEU A 150 -6.84 -12.72 1.13
C LEU A 150 -8.22 -12.42 0.52
N LEU A 151 -8.70 -11.18 0.66
CA LEU A 151 -9.99 -10.77 0.11
C LEU A 151 -10.01 -10.92 -1.41
N GLY A 152 -8.98 -10.46 -2.11
CA GLY A 152 -8.83 -10.62 -3.56
C GLY A 152 -8.75 -12.08 -4.02
N THR A 153 -8.25 -13.00 -3.18
CA THR A 153 -8.25 -14.43 -3.50
C THR A 153 -9.63 -15.07 -3.35
N VAL A 154 -10.41 -14.65 -2.35
CA VAL A 154 -11.70 -15.27 -2.00
C VAL A 154 -12.82 -14.74 -2.89
N THR A 155 -12.75 -13.46 -3.24
CA THR A 155 -13.80 -12.77 -3.98
C THR A 155 -13.35 -12.49 -5.41
N ARG A 156 -14.04 -13.10 -6.36
CA ARG A 156 -13.77 -13.01 -7.80
C ARG A 156 -14.02 -11.61 -8.38
N HIS A 157 -14.28 -10.59 -7.56
CA HIS A 157 -14.79 -9.26 -7.94
C HIS A 157 -13.99 -8.16 -7.22
N ALA A 158 -12.77 -7.88 -7.70
CA ALA A 158 -11.90 -6.82 -7.16
C ALA A 158 -12.60 -5.44 -7.10
N VAL A 159 -13.55 -5.18 -8.01
CA VAL A 159 -14.34 -3.94 -8.08
C VAL A 159 -15.19 -3.71 -6.81
N VAL A 160 -15.72 -4.78 -6.22
CA VAL A 160 -16.56 -4.68 -5.01
C VAL A 160 -15.74 -4.15 -3.83
N PHE A 161 -14.45 -4.49 -3.73
CA PHE A 161 -13.60 -4.03 -2.64
C PHE A 161 -13.14 -2.58 -2.80
N GLY A 162 -12.91 -2.12 -4.04
CA GLY A 162 -12.72 -0.70 -4.31
C GLY A 162 -13.94 0.12 -3.90
N LEU A 163 -15.14 -0.41 -4.16
CA LEU A 163 -16.40 0.21 -3.76
C LEU A 163 -16.61 0.20 -2.24
N VAL A 164 -16.37 -0.93 -1.57
CA VAL A 164 -16.48 -1.05 -0.11
C VAL A 164 -15.48 -0.13 0.57
N TYR A 165 -14.25 -0.02 0.07
CA TYR A 165 -13.28 0.95 0.59
C TYR A 165 -13.77 2.39 0.40
N ALA A 166 -14.24 2.76 -0.80
CA ALA A 166 -14.79 4.09 -1.07
C ALA A 166 -15.99 4.42 -0.17
N LEU A 167 -16.87 3.44 0.08
CA LEU A 167 -18.02 3.58 0.98
C LEU A 167 -17.59 3.72 2.44
N VAL A 168 -16.59 2.95 2.88
CA VAL A 168 -15.99 3.12 4.22
C VAL A 168 -15.33 4.49 4.36
N TRP A 169 -14.73 4.99 3.28
CA TRP A 169 -14.12 6.32 3.24
C TRP A 169 -15.15 7.45 3.28
N GLU A 170 -16.20 7.39 2.45
CA GLU A 170 -17.33 8.34 2.49
C GLU A 170 -18.04 8.30 3.85
N ALA A 171 -18.20 7.13 4.45
CA ALA A 171 -18.84 7.00 5.76
C ALA A 171 -17.98 7.53 6.93
N LEU A 172 -16.65 7.51 6.81
CA LEU A 172 -15.74 7.96 7.87
C LEU A 172 -15.30 9.43 7.72
N PHE A 173 -15.22 9.95 6.49
CA PHE A 173 -14.67 11.29 6.21
C PHE A 173 -15.61 12.19 5.40
N GLY A 174 -16.75 11.66 4.92
CA GLY A 174 -17.77 12.43 4.19
C GLY A 174 -18.83 13.09 5.08
N SER A 175 -18.65 13.09 6.40
CA SER A 175 -19.53 13.75 7.38
C SER A 175 -18.87 14.98 8.00
#